data_AF-A0A1I7EJ16-F1
#
_entry.id   AF-A0A1I7EJ16-F1
#
_cell.length_a   1.000
_cell.length_b   1.000
_cell.length_c   1.000
_cell.angle_alpha   90.00
_cell.angle_beta   90.00
_cell.angle_gamma   90.00
#
_symmetry.space_group_name_H-M   'P 1'
#
loop_
_entity.id
_entity.type
_entity.pdbx_description
1 polymer ?
#
loop_
_entity_poly.entity_id
_entity_poly.type
_entity_poly.pdbx_seq_one_letter_code
_entity_poly.pdbx_strand_id
1 'polypeptide(L)'
;MQARLSHNSGRVKRRNWTFKGIFPQMRKHPIALVLAAGLACLSSYSSAVEAQTPCAHFGKKLSRLQQQHPHVDISNLGSRELCFDSCTGDQTRAARFWEQAAPVSADAIRTELTQYADTTGYATEIAIPGRSQPIVRISRRVGTAYCVRDTYLTRAADGYRLISNSILDDFSQEAGYCGRSFVYFETWRSRSYAVLWDEGETNTDIAVYRVTPSLDVEKVCSIRRTSRTAADE
;
A
#
# COMPACT_ATOMS: atom_id res chain seq x y z
N MET A 1 50.70 -5.06 -30.27
CA MET A 1 50.28 -4.17 -29.16
C MET A 1 49.41 -5.02 -28.24
N GLN A 2 49.91 -5.60 -27.13
CA GLN A 2 50.09 -5.02 -25.77
C GLN A 2 48.85 -4.20 -25.35
N ALA A 3 48.18 -4.39 -24.20
CA ALA A 3 48.54 -4.89 -22.87
C ALA A 3 47.31 -5.56 -22.19
N ARG A 4 47.41 -6.65 -21.41
CA ARG A 4 47.67 -6.76 -19.95
C ARG A 4 47.01 -5.72 -19.04
N LEU A 5 46.31 -6.25 -18.02
CA LEU A 5 46.20 -5.88 -16.58
C LEU A 5 44.73 -6.07 -16.15
N SER A 6 44.35 -6.46 -14.93
CA SER A 6 44.98 -7.04 -13.75
C SER A 6 43.82 -7.29 -12.76
N HIS A 7 43.92 -8.33 -11.94
CA HIS A 7 43.16 -8.49 -10.70
C HIS A 7 43.11 -7.19 -9.85
N ASN A 8 42.01 -6.96 -9.12
CA ASN A 8 42.13 -6.76 -7.68
C ASN A 8 40.88 -7.09 -6.86
N SER A 9 41.14 -7.79 -5.76
CA SER A 9 40.25 -8.22 -4.68
C SER A 9 40.14 -7.11 -3.63
N GLY A 10 38.93 -6.88 -3.11
CA GLY A 10 38.64 -5.81 -2.14
C GLY A 10 37.74 -6.28 -0.99
N ARG A 11 38.31 -7.08 -0.09
CA ARG A 11 37.75 -7.55 1.18
C ARG A 11 37.56 -6.36 2.14
N VAL A 12 36.34 -6.02 2.55
CA VAL A 12 36.10 -5.03 3.62
C VAL A 12 36.09 -5.73 4.98
N LYS A 13 36.98 -5.27 5.85
CA LYS A 13 37.37 -5.84 7.15
C LYS A 13 36.62 -5.14 8.29
N ARG A 14 36.20 -5.93 9.28
CA ARG A 14 35.61 -5.56 10.57
C ARG A 14 36.41 -4.46 11.31
N ARG A 15 35.73 -3.61 12.08
CA ARG A 15 36.33 -2.87 13.21
C ARG A 15 35.66 -3.28 14.52
N ASN A 16 36.45 -3.91 15.39
CA ASN A 16 36.21 -4.08 16.81
C ASN A 16 36.54 -2.78 17.54
N TRP A 17 35.74 -2.43 18.54
CA TRP A 17 36.09 -1.45 19.57
C TRP A 17 36.30 -2.18 20.89
N THR A 18 37.52 -2.09 21.42
CA THR A 18 37.92 -2.49 22.76
C THR A 18 38.02 -1.26 23.65
N PHE A 19 37.33 -1.25 24.78
CA PHE A 19 37.61 -0.36 25.91
C PHE A 19 38.18 -1.20 27.05
N LYS A 20 39.28 -0.73 27.64
CA LYS A 20 40.08 -1.39 28.68
C LYS A 20 40.23 -0.43 29.86
N GLY A 21 40.12 -0.96 31.07
CA GLY A 21 40.60 -0.35 32.31
C GLY A 21 39.49 -0.01 33.31
N ILE A 22 39.60 -0.18 34.63
CA ILE A 22 40.67 -0.53 35.58
C ILE A 22 39.97 -1.09 36.86
N PHE A 23 40.56 -2.07 37.56
CA PHE A 23 40.15 -2.58 38.89
C PHE A 23 41.04 -1.96 39.99
N PRO A 24 40.60 -1.86 41.27
CA PRO A 24 40.95 -2.92 42.23
C PRO A 24 39.99 -3.22 43.42
N GLN A 25 39.94 -4.52 43.71
CA GLN A 25 39.87 -5.28 44.99
C GLN A 25 39.01 -4.94 46.24
N MET A 26 38.19 -5.96 46.55
CA MET A 26 37.98 -6.71 47.82
C MET A 26 37.38 -6.05 49.08
N ARG A 27 36.22 -6.60 49.50
CA ARG A 27 35.91 -7.03 50.88
C ARG A 27 34.83 -8.13 50.90
N LYS A 28 34.87 -8.97 51.94
CA LYS A 28 34.27 -10.30 52.07
C LYS A 28 32.88 -10.34 52.76
N HIS A 29 32.04 -11.28 52.29
CA HIS A 29 31.04 -12.13 53.00
C HIS A 29 29.66 -11.54 53.40
N PRO A 30 28.62 -12.38 53.65
CA PRO A 30 27.79 -13.08 52.66
C PRO A 30 26.26 -12.84 52.91
N ILE A 31 25.40 -13.56 52.17
CA ILE A 31 23.93 -13.72 52.36
C ILE A 31 23.07 -12.68 51.60
N ALA A 32 22.47 -13.12 50.48
CA ALA A 32 21.02 -13.24 50.31
C ALA A 32 20.68 -13.62 48.86
N LEU A 33 19.92 -14.71 48.73
CA LEU A 33 19.15 -15.08 47.54
C LEU A 33 18.30 -13.90 47.04
N VAL A 34 18.34 -13.57 45.75
CA VAL A 34 17.13 -13.33 44.94
C VAL A 34 17.42 -13.75 43.49
N LEU A 35 16.58 -14.65 42.97
CA LEU A 35 16.46 -15.01 41.56
C LEU A 35 16.23 -13.77 40.70
N ALA A 36 17.12 -13.50 39.75
CA ALA A 36 16.87 -12.56 38.65
C ALA A 36 17.33 -13.18 37.32
N ALA A 37 16.74 -14.33 36.99
CA ALA A 37 16.81 -14.90 35.65
C ALA A 37 15.38 -14.96 35.11
N GLY A 38 14.95 -13.88 34.47
CA GLY A 38 13.65 -13.84 33.82
C GLY A 38 13.12 -12.43 33.70
N LEU A 39 13.60 -11.66 32.71
CA LEU A 39 12.88 -10.49 32.18
C LEU A 39 13.39 -9.99 30.81
N ALA A 40 14.27 -10.73 30.13
CA ALA A 40 14.75 -10.35 28.79
C ALA A 40 13.94 -10.92 27.61
N CYS A 41 12.86 -11.69 27.85
CA CYS A 41 12.05 -12.27 26.78
C CYS A 41 10.69 -11.60 26.53
N LEU A 42 10.36 -10.50 27.23
CA LEU A 42 9.03 -9.88 27.11
C LEU A 42 8.97 -8.67 26.16
N SER A 43 10.09 -8.14 25.68
CA SER A 43 10.10 -6.97 24.79
C SER A 43 9.82 -7.28 23.31
N SER A 44 9.71 -8.56 22.92
CA SER A 44 9.53 -8.97 21.52
C SER A 44 8.07 -9.33 21.17
N TYR A 45 7.16 -9.39 22.15
CA TYR A 45 5.77 -9.80 21.91
C TYR A 45 4.87 -8.63 21.51
N SER A 46 5.16 -7.41 21.95
CA SER A 46 4.30 -6.25 21.70
C SER A 46 4.20 -5.89 20.22
N SER A 47 5.31 -5.97 19.48
CA SER A 47 5.35 -5.65 18.05
C SER A 47 4.67 -6.72 17.18
N ALA A 48 4.76 -8.00 17.55
CA ALA A 48 4.09 -9.08 16.84
C ALA A 48 2.57 -9.08 17.04
N VAL A 49 2.10 -8.77 18.26
CA VAL A 49 0.66 -8.67 18.56
C VAL A 49 0.04 -7.45 17.88
N GLU A 50 0.74 -6.31 17.81
CA GLU A 50 0.25 -5.13 17.09
C GLU A 50 0.14 -5.36 15.59
N ALA A 51 1.11 -6.02 14.93
CA ALA A 51 1.07 -6.31 13.49
C ALA A 51 0.01 -7.36 13.10
N GLN A 52 -0.37 -8.25 14.01
CA GLN A 52 -1.43 -9.25 13.77
C GLN A 52 -2.84 -8.64 13.77
N THR A 53 -3.07 -7.51 14.47
CA THR A 53 -4.41 -6.93 14.58
C THR A 53 -4.95 -6.33 13.27
N PRO A 54 -4.19 -5.56 12.45
CA PRO A 54 -4.66 -5.11 11.14
C PRO A 54 -4.93 -6.29 10.20
N CYS A 55 -4.02 -7.25 10.12
CA CYS A 55 -4.16 -8.38 9.19
C CYS A 55 -5.36 -9.26 9.53
N ALA A 56 -5.58 -9.57 10.81
CA ALA A 56 -6.78 -10.30 11.22
C ALA A 56 -8.07 -9.54 10.86
N HIS A 57 -8.08 -8.21 11.04
CA HIS A 57 -9.22 -7.36 10.70
C HIS A 57 -9.49 -7.36 9.19
N PHE A 58 -8.52 -6.94 8.38
CA PHE A 58 -8.68 -6.79 6.93
C PHE A 58 -8.86 -8.13 6.24
N GLY A 59 -8.15 -9.17 6.67
CA GLY A 59 -8.33 -10.53 6.16
C GLY A 59 -9.72 -11.09 6.41
N LYS A 60 -10.34 -10.81 7.57
CA LYS A 60 -11.74 -11.20 7.86
C LYS A 60 -12.74 -10.37 7.07
N LYS A 61 -12.48 -9.06 6.95
CA LYS A 61 -13.38 -8.13 6.25
C LYS A 61 -13.44 -8.43 4.76
N LEU A 62 -12.29 -8.62 4.11
CA LEU A 62 -12.21 -8.99 2.70
C LEU A 62 -12.98 -10.28 2.41
N SER A 63 -12.78 -11.33 3.21
CA SER A 63 -13.53 -12.57 3.06
C SER A 63 -15.04 -12.39 3.21
N ARG A 64 -15.50 -11.51 4.11
CA ARG A 64 -16.92 -11.18 4.22
C ARG A 64 -17.44 -10.43 2.99
N LEU A 65 -16.72 -9.42 2.52
CA LEU A 65 -17.13 -8.64 1.34
C LEU A 65 -17.20 -9.52 0.09
N GLN A 66 -16.25 -10.44 -0.09
CA GLN A 66 -16.27 -11.42 -1.18
C GLN A 66 -17.48 -12.36 -1.12
N GLN A 67 -17.86 -12.80 0.09
CA GLN A 67 -19.06 -13.62 0.27
C GLN A 67 -20.35 -12.84 -0.01
N GLN A 68 -20.40 -11.56 0.38
CA GLN A 68 -21.58 -10.70 0.19
C GLN A 68 -21.73 -10.24 -1.26
N HIS A 69 -20.61 -10.06 -1.96
CA HIS A 69 -20.58 -9.51 -3.31
C HIS A 69 -19.68 -10.37 -4.25
N PRO A 70 -20.02 -11.64 -4.49
CA PRO A 70 -19.16 -12.57 -5.23
C PRO A 70 -18.93 -12.20 -6.69
N HIS A 71 -19.77 -11.33 -7.26
CA HIS A 71 -19.70 -10.88 -8.66
C HIS A 71 -19.36 -9.40 -8.81
N VAL A 72 -19.07 -8.71 -7.70
CA VAL A 72 -18.71 -7.28 -7.74
C VAL A 72 -17.25 -7.15 -7.41
N ASP A 73 -16.54 -6.36 -8.20
CA ASP A 73 -15.20 -5.92 -7.85
C ASP A 73 -15.27 -5.03 -6.61
N ILE A 74 -14.76 -5.56 -5.49
CA ILE A 74 -14.82 -4.93 -4.17
C ILE A 74 -14.12 -3.57 -4.17
N SER A 75 -13.11 -3.38 -5.04
CA SER A 75 -12.40 -2.11 -5.15
C SER A 75 -13.29 -0.95 -5.58
N ASN A 76 -14.44 -1.25 -6.19
CA ASN A 76 -15.39 -0.29 -6.73
C ASN A 76 -16.65 -0.13 -5.87
N LEU A 77 -16.76 -0.82 -4.72
CA LEU A 77 -17.94 -0.68 -3.86
C LEU A 77 -18.12 0.76 -3.36
N GLY A 78 -19.27 1.35 -3.67
CA GLY A 78 -19.59 2.74 -3.31
C GLY A 78 -18.91 3.81 -4.17
N SER A 79 -18.18 3.40 -5.21
CA SER A 79 -17.59 4.33 -6.18
C SER A 79 -18.63 4.84 -7.18
N ARG A 80 -18.31 5.95 -7.85
CA ARG A 80 -19.13 6.51 -8.94
C ARG A 80 -18.48 6.26 -10.28
N GLU A 81 -19.22 5.72 -11.23
CA GLU A 81 -18.70 5.43 -12.56
C GLU A 81 -18.50 6.73 -13.37
N LEU A 82 -17.35 6.86 -14.05
CA LEU A 82 -16.89 8.01 -14.81
C LEU A 82 -16.97 7.78 -16.30
N CYS A 83 -17.88 8.47 -16.97
CA CYS A 83 -17.99 8.42 -18.41
C CYS A 83 -17.09 9.46 -19.09
N PHE A 84 -16.27 9.00 -20.04
CA PHE A 84 -15.49 9.88 -20.93
C PHE A 84 -16.29 10.26 -22.18
N ASP A 85 -16.98 9.28 -22.79
CA ASP A 85 -17.83 9.45 -23.98
C ASP A 85 -19.14 8.65 -23.86
N SER A 86 -20.21 9.12 -24.53
CA SER A 86 -21.51 8.41 -24.64
C SER A 86 -22.13 7.94 -23.31
N CYS A 87 -22.28 8.87 -22.38
CA CYS A 87 -22.70 8.55 -21.01
C CYS A 87 -24.12 8.04 -20.88
N THR A 88 -24.31 7.09 -19.98
CA THR A 88 -25.63 6.77 -19.42
C THR A 88 -26.01 7.80 -18.36
N GLY A 89 -27.29 7.85 -17.97
CA GLY A 89 -27.80 8.84 -17.01
C GLY A 89 -27.16 8.76 -15.62
N ASP A 90 -26.72 7.57 -15.21
CA ASP A 90 -26.19 7.31 -13.86
C ASP A 90 -24.68 7.55 -13.74
N GLN A 91 -23.99 7.74 -14.86
CA GLN A 91 -22.56 7.99 -14.91
C GLN A 91 -22.21 9.46 -14.65
N THR A 92 -21.13 9.70 -13.92
CA THR A 92 -20.57 11.04 -13.78
C THR A 92 -19.73 11.35 -15.02
N ARG A 93 -20.10 12.41 -15.75
CA ARG A 93 -19.27 12.90 -16.87
C ARG A 93 -17.89 13.28 -16.35
N ALA A 94 -16.84 12.68 -16.91
CA ALA A 94 -15.45 13.03 -16.61
C ALA A 94 -15.20 14.53 -16.86
N ALA A 95 -15.96 15.14 -17.78
CA ALA A 95 -15.97 16.59 -18.01
C ALA A 95 -16.18 17.44 -16.76
N ARG A 96 -17.00 16.98 -15.81
CA ARG A 96 -17.22 17.70 -14.54
C ARG A 96 -15.95 17.81 -13.68
N PHE A 97 -15.01 16.87 -13.81
CA PHE A 97 -13.71 16.98 -13.15
C PHE A 97 -12.82 18.06 -13.81
N TRP A 98 -12.95 18.27 -15.13
CA TRP A 98 -12.27 19.38 -15.83
C TRP A 98 -12.80 20.74 -15.42
N GLU A 99 -14.13 20.88 -15.36
CA GLU A 99 -14.80 22.13 -14.98
C GLU A 99 -14.43 22.57 -13.55
N GLN A 100 -14.08 21.59 -12.71
CA GLN A 100 -13.67 21.81 -11.32
C GLN A 100 -12.15 21.83 -11.14
N ALA A 101 -11.36 21.78 -12.21
CA ALA A 101 -9.90 21.88 -12.16
C ALA A 101 -9.42 23.24 -12.70
N ALA A 102 -8.29 23.72 -12.19
CA ALA A 102 -7.63 24.89 -12.76
C ALA A 102 -7.26 24.60 -14.23
N PRO A 103 -7.36 25.56 -15.17
CA PRO A 103 -7.14 25.30 -16.60
C PRO A 103 -5.81 24.59 -16.92
N VAL A 104 -4.72 25.01 -16.27
CA VAL A 104 -3.38 24.40 -16.45
C VAL A 104 -3.32 22.96 -15.93
N SER A 105 -4.07 22.64 -14.88
CA SER A 105 -4.16 21.28 -14.34
C SER A 105 -5.14 20.41 -15.13
N ALA A 106 -6.16 21.01 -15.75
CA ALA A 106 -7.17 20.29 -16.52
C ALA A 106 -6.55 19.54 -17.71
N ASP A 107 -5.64 20.16 -18.47
CA ASP A 107 -4.99 19.51 -19.61
C ASP A 107 -4.04 18.38 -19.19
N ALA A 108 -3.28 18.57 -18.11
CA ALA A 108 -2.40 17.55 -17.56
C ALA A 108 -3.19 16.34 -17.03
N ILE A 109 -4.23 16.60 -16.23
CA ILE A 109 -5.11 15.54 -15.72
C ILE A 109 -5.83 14.87 -16.91
N ARG A 110 -6.26 15.61 -17.95
CA ARG A 110 -6.90 15.03 -19.15
C ARG A 110 -5.97 14.12 -19.91
N THR A 111 -4.75 14.58 -20.14
CA THR A 111 -3.72 13.77 -20.80
C THR A 111 -3.51 12.48 -20.02
N GLU A 112 -3.23 12.57 -18.71
CA GLU A 112 -3.03 11.40 -17.84
C GLU A 112 -4.25 10.46 -17.83
N LEU A 113 -5.47 11.01 -17.85
CA LEU A 113 -6.72 10.24 -17.83
C LEU A 113 -7.02 9.53 -19.17
N THR A 114 -6.62 10.11 -20.31
CA THR A 114 -7.01 9.64 -21.65
C THR A 114 -5.91 8.89 -22.39
N GLN A 115 -4.64 9.05 -22.00
CA GLN A 115 -3.49 8.51 -22.72
C GLN A 115 -3.56 6.98 -22.94
N TYR A 116 -4.24 6.24 -22.05
CA TYR A 116 -4.28 4.77 -22.07
C TYR A 116 -5.63 4.16 -21.65
N ALA A 117 -6.72 4.93 -21.56
CA ALA A 117 -7.98 4.41 -21.03
C ALA A 117 -8.86 3.81 -22.15
N ASP A 118 -9.22 2.53 -22.01
CA ASP A 118 -10.10 1.84 -22.97
C ASP A 118 -11.58 2.06 -22.64
N THR A 119 -11.93 2.16 -21.35
CA THR A 119 -13.32 2.29 -20.89
C THR A 119 -13.46 3.11 -19.61
N THR A 120 -14.71 3.52 -19.34
CA THR A 120 -15.26 4.15 -18.14
C THR A 120 -14.48 3.84 -16.84
N GLY A 121 -14.16 4.88 -16.06
CA GLY A 121 -13.42 4.76 -14.80
C GLY A 121 -14.33 4.74 -13.56
N TYR A 122 -13.78 4.56 -12.37
CA TYR A 122 -14.47 4.72 -11.09
C TYR A 122 -13.81 5.82 -10.28
N ALA A 123 -14.61 6.75 -9.75
CA ALA A 123 -14.15 7.76 -8.81
C ALA A 123 -14.52 7.40 -7.37
N THR A 124 -13.53 7.44 -6.50
CA THR A 124 -13.67 7.19 -5.06
C THR A 124 -12.99 8.31 -4.28
N GLU A 125 -13.73 8.96 -3.38
CA GLU A 125 -13.16 9.89 -2.42
C GLU A 125 -12.58 9.11 -1.23
N ILE A 126 -11.30 9.35 -0.94
CA ILE A 126 -10.57 8.67 0.13
C ILE A 126 -10.28 9.70 1.22
N ALA A 127 -11.00 9.58 2.33
CA ALA A 127 -10.71 10.33 3.53
C ALA A 127 -9.45 9.79 4.21
N ILE A 128 -8.52 10.68 4.56
CA ILE A 128 -7.31 10.36 5.31
C ILE A 128 -7.30 11.23 6.58
N PRO A 129 -7.47 10.65 7.78
CA PRO A 129 -7.42 11.39 9.03
C PRO A 129 -6.14 12.22 9.11
N GLY A 130 -6.28 13.51 9.45
CA GLY A 130 -5.18 14.47 9.49
C GLY A 130 -4.95 15.25 8.20
N ARG A 131 -5.61 14.90 7.07
CA ARG A 131 -5.69 15.77 5.90
C ARG A 131 -6.90 16.69 6.00
N SER A 132 -6.75 17.90 5.47
CA SER A 132 -7.83 18.89 5.42
C SER A 132 -8.91 18.57 4.38
N GLN A 133 -8.57 17.79 3.35
CA GLN A 133 -9.47 17.35 2.28
C GLN A 133 -9.16 15.90 1.90
N PRO A 134 -10.17 15.13 1.46
CA PRO A 134 -9.95 13.80 0.88
C PRO A 134 -9.13 13.90 -0.41
N ILE A 135 -8.48 12.80 -0.77
CA ILE A 135 -7.97 12.62 -2.13
C ILE A 135 -9.05 11.95 -2.98
N VAL A 136 -9.04 12.20 -4.28
CA VAL A 136 -9.89 11.47 -5.23
C VAL A 136 -9.02 10.45 -5.94
N ARG A 137 -9.39 9.18 -5.86
CA ARG A 137 -8.84 8.11 -6.70
C ARG A 137 -9.74 7.93 -7.90
N ILE A 138 -9.15 7.93 -9.08
CA ILE A 138 -9.80 7.61 -10.35
C ILE A 138 -9.17 6.32 -10.87
N SER A 139 -9.89 5.21 -10.74
CA SER A 139 -9.51 3.90 -11.26
C SER A 139 -9.99 3.77 -12.71
N ARG A 140 -9.16 3.30 -13.63
CA ARG A 140 -9.50 3.16 -15.06
C ARG A 140 -9.07 1.82 -15.60
N ARG A 141 -9.83 1.26 -16.54
CA ARG A 141 -9.45 0.01 -17.19
C ARG A 141 -8.58 0.27 -18.42
N VAL A 142 -7.49 -0.47 -18.50
CA VAL A 142 -6.50 -0.41 -19.58
C VAL A 142 -6.33 -1.82 -20.17
N GLY A 143 -6.41 -1.92 -21.50
CA GLY A 143 -6.30 -3.16 -22.24
C GLY A 143 -7.48 -4.12 -22.07
N THR A 144 -7.44 -5.20 -22.84
CA THR A 144 -8.39 -6.32 -22.75
C THR A 144 -8.17 -7.22 -21.53
N ALA A 145 -7.11 -6.98 -20.76
CA ALA A 145 -6.71 -7.79 -19.62
C ALA A 145 -7.24 -7.26 -18.26
N TYR A 146 -8.20 -6.33 -18.27
CA TYR A 146 -8.80 -5.72 -17.08
C TYR A 146 -7.77 -5.05 -16.14
N CYS A 147 -6.66 -4.54 -16.67
CA CYS A 147 -5.67 -3.85 -15.86
C CYS A 147 -6.25 -2.54 -15.33
N VAL A 148 -5.95 -2.17 -14.09
CA VAL A 148 -6.44 -0.92 -13.49
C VAL A 148 -5.33 0.11 -13.39
N ARG A 149 -5.47 1.26 -14.05
CA ARG A 149 -4.62 2.44 -13.82
C ARG A 149 -5.32 3.41 -12.89
N ASP A 150 -4.70 3.68 -11.75
CA ASP A 150 -5.15 4.65 -10.77
C ASP A 150 -4.52 6.02 -11.03
N THR A 151 -5.32 7.08 -10.84
CA THR A 151 -4.85 8.46 -10.75
C THR A 151 -5.38 9.09 -9.50
N TYR A 152 -4.50 9.80 -8.79
CA TYR A 152 -4.83 10.43 -7.52
C TYR A 152 -4.83 11.94 -7.68
N LEU A 153 -5.91 12.56 -7.20
CA LEU A 153 -6.09 14.01 -7.22
C LEU A 153 -6.22 14.53 -5.80
N THR A 154 -5.62 15.68 -5.53
CA THR A 154 -5.88 16.46 -4.32
C THR A 154 -6.75 17.65 -4.65
N ARG A 155 -7.64 18.01 -3.73
CA ARG A 155 -8.35 19.28 -3.81
C ARG A 155 -7.42 20.43 -3.43
N ALA A 156 -7.48 21.51 -4.20
CA ALA A 156 -6.75 22.75 -4.06
C ALA A 156 -7.73 23.94 -4.15
N ALA A 157 -7.26 25.16 -3.84
CA ALA A 157 -8.10 26.35 -3.88
C ALA A 157 -8.64 26.67 -5.28
N ASP A 158 -7.90 26.28 -6.31
CA ASP A 158 -8.20 26.46 -7.73
C ASP A 158 -8.82 25.22 -8.37
N GLY A 159 -9.21 24.21 -7.58
CA GLY A 159 -9.86 23.01 -8.10
C GLY A 159 -9.17 21.71 -7.70
N TYR A 160 -8.85 20.87 -8.69
CA TYR A 160 -8.09 19.63 -8.52
C TYR A 160 -6.70 19.71 -9.12
N ARG A 161 -5.76 18.99 -8.50
CA ARG A 161 -4.38 18.82 -8.97
C ARG A 161 -3.95 17.37 -8.89
N LEU A 162 -3.13 16.93 -9.85
CA LEU A 162 -2.48 15.61 -9.81
C LEU A 162 -1.61 15.49 -8.55
N ILE A 163 -1.69 14.34 -7.91
CA ILE A 163 -0.74 13.92 -6.89
C ILE A 163 0.31 13.08 -7.62
N SER A 164 1.54 13.59 -7.71
CA SER A 164 2.69 12.78 -8.14
C SER A 164 3.32 12.16 -6.90
N ASN A 165 3.20 10.85 -6.76
CA ASN A 165 3.72 10.09 -5.63
C ASN A 165 3.98 8.66 -6.09
N SER A 166 5.25 8.28 -6.16
CA SER A 166 5.65 6.98 -6.70
C SER A 166 5.04 5.79 -5.96
N ILE A 167 4.75 5.93 -4.67
CA ILE A 167 4.14 4.86 -3.87
C ILE A 167 2.66 4.67 -4.25
N LEU A 168 1.93 5.78 -4.44
CA LEU A 168 0.56 5.71 -4.93
C LEU A 168 0.53 5.22 -6.38
N ASP A 169 1.52 5.62 -7.18
CA ASP A 169 1.69 5.11 -8.53
C ASP A 169 1.99 3.60 -8.54
N ASP A 170 2.72 3.07 -7.56
CA ASP A 170 2.95 1.62 -7.39
C ASP A 170 1.65 0.86 -7.02
N PHE A 171 0.65 1.53 -6.45
CA PHE A 171 -0.69 0.95 -6.26
C PHE A 171 -1.52 0.96 -7.55
N SER A 172 -1.15 1.78 -8.53
CA SER A 172 -1.70 1.73 -9.88
C SER A 172 -1.20 0.46 -10.57
N GLN A 173 -2.11 -0.46 -10.90
CA GLN A 173 -1.79 -1.81 -11.33
C GLN A 173 -1.26 -1.91 -12.77
N GLU A 174 -0.90 -0.79 -13.39
CA GLU A 174 -0.17 -0.81 -14.67
C GLU A 174 1.33 -1.15 -14.47
N ALA A 175 1.82 -1.21 -13.22
CA ALA A 175 3.21 -1.50 -12.90
C ALA A 175 3.59 -3.00 -12.88
N GLY A 176 2.73 -3.93 -13.33
CA GLY A 176 3.23 -5.27 -13.70
C GLY A 176 2.30 -6.48 -13.64
N TYR A 177 1.03 -6.38 -13.22
CA TYR A 177 0.15 -7.54 -13.16
C TYR A 177 -1.30 -7.20 -13.51
N CYS A 178 -1.71 -7.59 -14.72
CA CYS A 178 -3.11 -7.63 -15.11
C CYS A 178 -3.71 -8.97 -14.63
N GLY A 179 -4.76 -8.92 -13.81
CA GLY A 179 -5.29 -10.11 -13.15
C GLY A 179 -6.36 -9.80 -12.12
N ARG A 180 -6.63 -10.76 -11.22
CA ARG A 180 -7.62 -10.62 -10.14
C ARG A 180 -6.99 -9.91 -8.93
N SER A 181 -6.27 -8.83 -9.15
CA SER A 181 -5.60 -8.08 -8.10
C SER A 181 -6.27 -6.72 -7.95
N PHE A 182 -6.39 -6.19 -6.74
CA PHE A 182 -6.97 -4.87 -6.52
C PHE A 182 -6.44 -4.16 -5.29
N VAL A 183 -6.54 -2.83 -5.32
CA VAL A 183 -6.31 -1.96 -4.16
C VAL A 183 -7.64 -1.35 -3.73
N TYR A 184 -7.89 -1.34 -2.43
CA TYR A 184 -8.97 -0.55 -1.84
C TYR A 184 -8.49 0.16 -0.57
N PHE A 185 -9.14 1.29 -0.26
CA PHE A 185 -8.79 2.12 0.89
C PHE A 185 -9.83 2.01 1.99
N GLU A 186 -9.38 2.01 3.23
CA GLU A 186 -10.25 1.95 4.39
C GLU A 186 -9.68 2.71 5.59
N THR A 187 -10.58 3.38 6.33
CA THR A 187 -10.25 3.91 7.66
C THR A 187 -10.64 2.92 8.75
N TRP A 188 -9.69 2.54 9.58
CA TRP A 188 -9.91 1.68 10.74
C TRP A 188 -9.15 2.22 11.96
N ARG A 189 -9.84 2.32 13.11
CA ARG A 189 -9.27 2.87 14.37
C ARG A 189 -8.56 4.21 14.16
N SER A 190 -9.22 5.12 13.44
CA SER A 190 -8.73 6.47 13.14
C SER A 190 -7.43 6.52 12.33
N ARG A 191 -7.10 5.46 11.59
CA ARG A 191 -5.97 5.39 10.66
C ARG A 191 -6.46 4.94 9.29
N SER A 192 -5.89 5.50 8.23
CA SER A 192 -6.17 5.05 6.86
C SER A 192 -5.21 3.95 6.44
N TYR A 193 -5.74 3.01 5.67
CA TYR A 193 -4.99 1.90 5.13
C TYR A 193 -5.30 1.75 3.64
N ALA A 194 -4.26 1.42 2.87
CA ALA A 194 -4.37 0.86 1.54
C ALA A 194 -4.19 -0.66 1.69
N VAL A 195 -5.15 -1.42 1.20
CA VAL A 195 -5.12 -2.88 1.24
C VAL A 195 -4.98 -3.36 -0.20
N LEU A 196 -3.84 -3.97 -0.47
CA LEU A 196 -3.55 -4.65 -1.72
C LEU A 196 -3.96 -6.12 -1.55
N TRP A 197 -4.82 -6.58 -2.44
CA TRP A 197 -5.19 -7.98 -2.58
C TRP A 197 -4.70 -8.47 -3.94
N ASP A 198 -3.90 -9.52 -3.91
CA ASP A 198 -3.28 -10.10 -5.10
C ASP A 198 -3.63 -11.58 -5.19
N GLU A 199 -4.46 -11.95 -6.16
CA GLU A 199 -4.86 -13.34 -6.40
C GLU A 199 -4.07 -13.89 -7.58
N GLY A 200 -2.98 -14.59 -7.25
CA GLY A 200 -2.26 -15.45 -8.19
C GLY A 200 -2.93 -16.82 -8.34
N GLU A 201 -2.43 -17.61 -9.29
CA GLU A 201 -2.98 -18.93 -9.61
C GLU A 201 -3.02 -19.87 -8.39
N THR A 202 -1.95 -19.87 -7.60
CA THR A 202 -1.74 -20.82 -6.48
C THR A 202 -1.83 -20.17 -5.10
N ASN A 203 -1.78 -18.83 -5.04
CA ASN A 203 -1.69 -18.10 -3.79
C ASN A 203 -2.48 -16.80 -3.88
N THR A 204 -3.05 -16.41 -2.75
CA THR A 204 -3.61 -15.09 -2.53
C THR A 204 -2.75 -14.38 -1.49
N ASP A 205 -2.20 -13.23 -1.87
CA ASP A 205 -1.43 -12.35 -1.01
C ASP A 205 -2.26 -11.11 -0.64
N ILE A 206 -2.30 -10.77 0.65
CA ILE A 206 -2.95 -9.57 1.16
C ILE A 206 -1.89 -8.74 1.85
N ALA A 207 -1.57 -7.56 1.33
CA ALA A 207 -0.65 -6.62 1.95
C ALA A 207 -1.41 -5.40 2.45
N VAL A 208 -1.18 -5.02 3.70
CA VAL A 208 -1.83 -3.87 4.32
C VAL A 208 -0.77 -2.79 4.56
N TYR A 209 -1.03 -1.61 4.03
CA TYR A 209 -0.19 -0.43 4.18
C TYR A 209 -0.95 0.63 4.96
N ARG A 210 -0.34 1.18 6.01
CA ARG A 210 -0.86 2.36 6.69
C ARG A 210 -0.51 3.58 5.86
N VAL A 211 -1.48 4.46 5.64
CA VAL A 211 -1.32 5.69 4.86
C VAL A 211 -1.30 6.89 5.82
N THR A 212 -0.27 7.72 5.72
CA THR A 212 -0.11 8.93 6.53
C THR A 212 -0.84 10.13 5.90
N PRO A 213 -1.04 11.23 6.64
CA PRO A 213 -1.58 12.46 6.06
C PRO A 213 -0.72 13.03 4.92
N SER A 214 0.60 12.80 4.92
CA SER A 214 1.52 13.19 3.85
C SER A 214 1.47 12.27 2.62
N LEU A 215 0.64 11.21 2.66
CA LEU A 215 0.57 10.16 1.63
C LEU A 215 1.82 9.29 1.55
N ASP A 216 2.57 9.22 2.66
CA ASP A 216 3.56 8.16 2.84
C ASP A 216 2.84 6.87 3.23
N VAL A 217 3.48 5.73 2.94
CA VAL A 217 2.93 4.45 3.35
C VAL A 217 3.95 3.63 4.13
N GLU A 218 3.43 2.85 5.07
CA GLU A 218 4.19 1.89 5.85
C GLU A 218 3.51 0.53 5.72
N LYS A 219 4.22 -0.48 5.21
CA LYS A 219 3.71 -1.86 5.21
C LYS A 219 3.58 -2.32 6.66
N VAL A 220 2.35 -2.50 7.13
CA VAL A 220 2.09 -2.91 8.52
C VAL A 220 1.97 -4.41 8.68
N CYS A 221 1.50 -5.12 7.64
CA CYS A 221 1.44 -6.57 7.65
C CYS A 221 1.20 -7.15 6.25
N SER A 222 1.40 -8.47 6.11
CA SER A 222 0.93 -9.23 4.96
C SER A 222 0.49 -10.64 5.35
N ILE A 223 -0.54 -11.15 4.68
CA ILE A 223 -1.04 -12.53 4.79
C ILE A 223 -0.84 -13.20 3.44
N ARG A 224 -0.28 -14.41 3.45
CA ARG A 224 -0.27 -15.30 2.30
C ARG A 224 -1.21 -16.46 2.56
N ARG A 225 -2.07 -16.79 1.61
CA ARG A 225 -2.96 -17.96 1.63
C ARG A 225 -2.69 -18.78 0.38
N THR A 226 -2.57 -20.09 0.51
CA THR A 226 -2.63 -20.99 -0.63
C THR A 226 -4.09 -21.10 -1.10
N SER A 227 -4.34 -20.98 -2.40
CA SER A 227 -5.68 -21.22 -2.96
C SER A 227 -6.00 -22.70 -2.79
N ARG A 228 -7.21 -23.02 -2.30
CA ARG A 228 -7.65 -24.41 -2.03
C ARG A 228 -7.64 -25.30 -3.28
N THR A 229 -7.58 -24.72 -4.48
CA THR A 229 -7.56 -25.44 -5.75
C THR A 229 -6.33 -26.35 -5.90
N ALA A 230 -5.23 -26.06 -5.19
CA ALA A 230 -4.02 -26.90 -5.20
C ALA A 230 -4.02 -28.02 -4.13
N ALA A 231 -5.08 -28.15 -3.32
CA ALA A 231 -5.18 -29.19 -2.29
C ALA A 231 -5.98 -30.43 -2.72
N ASP A 232 -6.59 -30.38 -3.92
CA ASP A 232 -7.40 -31.45 -4.49
C ASP A 232 -6.85 -31.99 -5.83
N GLU A 233 -5.61 -31.65 -6.20
CA GLU A 233 -4.80 -32.33 -7.24
C GLU A 233 -3.68 -33.16 -6.61
#